data_AF-A0A7V5SRU8-F1
#
_entry.id   AF-A0A7V5SRU8-F1
#
_cell.length_a   1.000
_cell.length_b   1.000
_cell.length_c   1.000
_cell.angle_alpha   90.00
_cell.angle_beta   90.00
_cell.angle_gamma   90.00
#
_symmetry.space_group_name_H-M   'P 1'
#
loop_
_entity.id
_entity.type
_entity.pdbx_description
1 polymer ?
#
loop_
_entity_poly.entity_id
_entity_poly.type
_entity_poly.pdbx_seq_one_letter_code
_entity_poly.pdbx_strand_id
1 'polypeptide(L)'
;MSKYIYLIQSNLNGEYSYKIGKTSRNINKRLFEIKTSNPGKLTILYTYFTNNADVLEKALHNHYNYLKISNEWFKNINLQNFIETIKILDNSLNIIK
;
A
#
# COMPACT_ATOMS: atom_id res chain seq x y z
N MET A 1 10.92 8.29 12.58
CA MET A 1 11.59 7.36 11.63
C MET A 1 10.69 7.25 10.42
N SER A 2 11.09 7.82 9.29
CA SER A 2 10.23 7.96 8.11
C SER A 2 10.00 6.60 7.44
N LYS A 3 8.76 6.38 6.99
CA LYS A 3 8.29 5.05 6.56
C LYS A 3 7.52 5.25 5.25
N TYR A 4 7.90 4.52 4.21
CA TYR A 4 7.20 4.55 2.93
C TYR A 4 5.92 3.72 3.05
N ILE A 5 4.83 4.21 2.46
CA ILE A 5 3.66 3.42 2.08
C ILE A 5 3.85 2.92 0.65
N TYR A 6 3.39 1.72 0.35
CA TYR A 6 3.40 1.17 -1.00
C TYR A 6 2.08 0.49 -1.35
N LEU A 7 1.79 0.50 -2.66
CA LEU A 7 0.76 -0.32 -3.28
C LEU A 7 1.45 -1.33 -4.21
N ILE A 8 1.26 -2.61 -3.91
CA ILE A 8 1.73 -3.72 -4.74
C ILE A 8 0.54 -4.39 -5.40
N GLN A 9 0.69 -4.81 -6.64
CA GLN A 9 -0.24 -5.68 -7.34
C GLN A 9 0.36 -7.08 -7.46
N SER A 10 -0.47 -8.09 -7.18
CA SER A 10 -0.20 -9.50 -7.47
C SER A 10 -1.14 -9.96 -8.57
N ASN A 11 -0.60 -10.57 -9.62
CA ASN A 11 -1.36 -11.31 -10.60
C ASN A 11 -1.14 -12.81 -10.38
N LEU A 12 -2.21 -13.54 -10.07
CA LEU A 12 -2.24 -14.99 -9.99
C LEU A 12 -3.32 -15.50 -10.96
N ASN A 13 -2.91 -16.20 -12.01
CA ASN A 13 -3.82 -16.80 -13.00
C ASN A 13 -4.86 -15.82 -13.61
N GLY A 14 -4.50 -14.55 -13.79
CA GLY A 14 -5.39 -13.51 -14.33
C GLY A 14 -6.21 -12.77 -13.29
N GLU A 15 -6.18 -13.19 -12.03
CA GLU A 15 -6.80 -12.46 -10.92
C GLU A 15 -5.82 -11.47 -10.31
N TYR A 16 -6.26 -10.21 -10.21
CA TYR A 16 -5.48 -9.11 -9.63
C TYR A 16 -5.89 -8.86 -8.19
N SER A 17 -4.90 -8.88 -7.29
CA SER A 17 -5.05 -8.46 -5.91
C SER A 17 -4.02 -7.38 -5.57
N TYR A 18 -4.36 -6.54 -4.60
CA TYR A 18 -3.60 -5.35 -4.27
C TYR A 18 -3.23 -5.37 -2.79
N LYS A 19 -1.96 -5.12 -2.47
CA LYS A 19 -1.47 -5.03 -1.10
C LYS A 19 -1.12 -3.60 -0.76
N ILE A 20 -1.71 -3.09 0.32
CA ILE A 20 -1.31 -1.81 0.92
C ILE A 20 -0.43 -2.13 2.11
N GLY A 21 0.83 -1.71 2.07
CA GLY A 21 1.75 -1.95 3.17
C GLY A 21 2.70 -0.79 3.39
N LYS A 22 3.52 -0.91 4.45
CA LYS A 22 4.53 0.08 4.82
C LYS A 22 5.90 -0.54 5.01
N THR A 23 6.96 0.26 4.90
CA THR A 23 8.33 -0.16 5.20
C THR A 23 9.15 1.00 5.77
N SER A 24 9.94 0.73 6.81
CA SER A 24 11.02 1.61 7.29
C SER A 24 12.36 1.32 6.60
N ARG A 25 12.44 0.23 5.83
CA ARG A 25 13.64 -0.22 5.11
C ARG A 25 13.60 0.25 3.65
N ASN A 26 14.76 0.20 2.99
CA ASN A 26 14.88 0.46 1.55
C ASN A 26 13.85 -0.38 0.76
N ILE A 27 12.97 0.31 0.03
CA ILE A 27 11.85 -0.30 -0.69
C ILE A 27 12.30 -1.37 -1.69
N ASN A 28 13.47 -1.19 -2.32
CA ASN A 28 14.01 -2.13 -3.30
C ASN A 28 14.42 -3.46 -2.65
N LYS A 29 14.99 -3.40 -1.44
CA LYS A 29 15.31 -4.62 -0.66
C LYS A 29 14.03 -5.34 -0.23
N ARG A 30 13.04 -4.58 0.25
CA ARG A 30 11.75 -5.15 0.64
C ARG A 30 11.04 -5.81 -0.55
N LEU A 31 11.13 -5.22 -1.74
CA LEU A 31 10.56 -5.81 -2.95
C LEU A 31 11.17 -7.15 -3.32
N PHE A 32 12.49 -7.25 -3.20
CA PHE A 32 13.20 -8.48 -3.48
C PHE A 32 12.73 -9.61 -2.54
N GLU A 33 12.56 -9.32 -1.24
CA GLU A 33 12.04 -10.26 -0.25
C GLU A 33 10.57 -10.66 -0.50
N ILE A 34 9.72 -9.75 -0.98
CA ILE A 34 8.31 -10.09 -1.25
C ILE A 34 8.22 -10.98 -2.52
N LYS A 35 9.08 -10.74 -3.52
CA LYS A 35 9.14 -11.56 -4.74
C LYS A 35 9.50 -13.02 -4.47
N THR A 36 10.34 -13.33 -3.48
CA THR A 36 10.74 -14.70 -3.18
C THR A 36 9.66 -15.51 -2.45
N SER A 37 8.66 -14.85 -1.87
CA SER A 37 7.62 -15.50 -1.03
C SER A 37 6.25 -15.63 -1.71
N ASN A 38 6.09 -15.19 -2.97
CA ASN A 38 4.80 -15.24 -3.67
C ASN A 38 4.93 -15.88 -5.06
N PRO A 39 4.12 -16.89 -5.41
CA PRO A 39 4.15 -17.51 -6.74
C PRO A 39 3.62 -16.60 -7.87
N GLY A 40 2.91 -15.51 -7.55
CA GLY A 40 2.39 -14.55 -8.52
C GLY A 40 3.37 -13.42 -8.88
N LYS A 41 3.25 -12.87 -10.09
CA LYS A 41 4.07 -11.72 -10.53
C LYS A 41 3.69 -10.48 -9.73
N LEU A 42 4.60 -10.02 -8.89
CA LEU A 42 4.43 -8.83 -8.06
C LEU A 42 5.00 -7.57 -8.72
N THR A 43 4.18 -6.52 -8.76
CA THR A 43 4.53 -5.21 -9.33
C THR A 43 4.24 -4.11 -8.32
N ILE A 44 5.20 -3.21 -8.06
CA ILE A 44 4.86 -1.95 -7.37
C ILE A 44 4.11 -1.07 -8.34
N LEU A 45 2.94 -0.62 -7.91
CA LEU A 45 2.20 0.41 -8.63
C LEU A 45 2.53 1.81 -8.10
N TYR A 46 2.74 1.95 -6.79
CA TYR A 46 2.99 3.25 -6.18
C TYR A 46 3.77 3.16 -4.87
N THR A 47 4.55 4.21 -4.58
CA THR A 47 5.21 4.44 -3.29
C THR A 47 5.02 5.88 -2.86
N TYR A 48 4.88 6.08 -1.55
CA TYR A 48 4.65 7.40 -0.96
C TYR A 48 5.44 7.54 0.34
N PHE A 49 6.22 8.60 0.46
CA PHE A 49 6.98 8.90 1.65
C PHE A 49 6.13 9.69 2.66
N THR A 50 6.10 9.25 3.91
CA THR A 50 5.47 10.02 4.99
C THR A 50 6.19 9.77 6.33
N ASN A 51 6.06 10.74 7.24
CA ASN A 51 6.45 10.58 8.64
C ASN A 51 5.34 9.94 9.50
N ASN A 52 4.14 9.77 8.93
CA ASN A 52 2.94 9.29 9.62
C ASN A 52 2.51 7.89 9.15
N ALA A 53 3.42 7.09 8.60
CA ALA A 53 3.05 5.86 7.90
C ALA A 53 2.22 4.87 8.71
N ASP A 54 2.42 4.77 10.03
CA ASP A 54 1.63 3.86 10.85
C ASP A 54 0.15 4.27 10.91
N VAL A 55 -0.10 5.57 11.05
CA VAL A 55 -1.45 6.14 11.08
C VAL A 55 -2.06 6.15 9.68
N LEU A 56 -1.27 6.54 8.67
CA LEU A 56 -1.71 6.62 7.28
C LEU A 56 -2.07 5.26 6.71
N GLU A 57 -1.27 4.22 6.98
CA GLU A 57 -1.58 2.85 6.53
C GLU A 57 -2.88 2.33 7.16
N LYS A 58 -3.07 2.52 8.47
CA LYS A 58 -4.32 2.16 9.15
C LYS A 58 -5.51 2.92 8.55
N ALA A 59 -5.35 4.22 8.27
CA ALA A 59 -6.40 5.02 7.65
C ALA A 59 -6.74 4.52 6.23
N LEU A 60 -5.74 4.15 5.43
CA LEU A 60 -5.94 3.57 4.10
C LEU A 60 -6.65 2.21 4.17
N HIS A 61 -6.25 1.33 5.11
CA HIS A 61 -6.92 0.03 5.29
C HIS A 61 -8.37 0.20 5.70
N ASN A 62 -8.66 1.16 6.59
CA ASN A 62 -10.04 1.49 6.98
C ASN A 62 -10.84 2.04 5.79
N HIS A 63 -10.25 2.97 5.03
CA HIS A 63 -10.88 3.55 3.84
C HIS A 63 -11.23 2.48 2.80
N TYR A 64 -10.31 1.54 2.53
CA TYR A 64 -10.52 0.44 1.57
C TYR A 64 -11.07 -0.84 2.19
N ASN A 65 -11.61 -0.82 3.42
CA ASN A 65 -12.08 -2.03 4.09
C ASN A 65 -13.22 -2.74 3.32
N TYR A 66 -14.01 -1.98 2.55
CA TYR A 66 -15.05 -2.51 1.67
C TYR A 66 -14.51 -3.36 0.50
N LEU A 67 -13.21 -3.24 0.19
CA LEU A 67 -12.50 -4.02 -0.83
C LEU A 67 -11.61 -5.10 -0.23
N LYS A 68 -11.60 -5.27 1.09
CA LYS A 68 -10.68 -6.17 1.78
C LYS A 68 -10.98 -7.63 1.42
N ILE A 69 -9.93 -8.36 1.05
CA ILE A 69 -9.95 -9.81 0.84
C ILE A 69 -9.50 -10.49 2.13
N SER A 70 -8.27 -10.19 2.57
CA SER A 70 -7.67 -10.75 3.78
C SER A 70 -6.45 -9.94 4.21
N ASN A 71 -6.30 -9.69 5.51
CA ASN A 71 -5.17 -8.95 6.10
C ASN A 71 -4.90 -7.62 5.39
N GLU A 72 -3.80 -7.53 4.64
CA GLU A 72 -3.35 -6.33 3.92
C GLU A 72 -3.72 -6.36 2.43
N TRP A 73 -4.54 -7.33 1.99
CA TRP A 73 -4.91 -7.57 0.59
C TRP A 73 -6.34 -7.11 0.28
N PHE A 74 -6.48 -6.50 -0.89
CA PHE A 74 -7.68 -5.84 -1.38
C PHE A 74 -7.93 -6.22 -2.86
N LYS A 75 -9.20 -6.20 -3.28
CA LYS A 75 -9.60 -6.35 -4.68
C LYS A 75 -9.92 -4.99 -5.30
N ASN A 76 -9.81 -4.87 -6.63
CA ASN A 76 -10.35 -3.73 -7.38
C ASN A 76 -9.88 -2.34 -6.91
N ILE A 77 -8.63 -2.20 -6.45
CA ILE A 77 -8.08 -0.87 -6.14
C ILE A 77 -7.78 -0.14 -7.45
N ASN A 78 -8.41 1.03 -7.61
CA ASN A 78 -8.05 1.97 -8.67
C ASN A 78 -6.82 2.79 -8.24
N LEU A 79 -5.78 2.79 -9.07
CA LEU A 79 -4.50 3.45 -8.77
C LEU A 79 -4.64 4.97 -8.62
N GLN A 80 -5.43 5.62 -9.47
CA GLN A 80 -5.60 7.08 -9.42
C GLN A 80 -6.31 7.47 -8.12
N ASN A 81 -7.41 6.79 -7.79
CA ASN A 81 -8.13 7.02 -6.53
C ASN A 81 -7.22 6.75 -5.32
N PHE A 82 -6.36 5.72 -5.38
CA PHE A 82 -5.39 5.45 -4.32
C PHE A 82 -4.40 6.61 -4.11
N ILE A 83 -3.86 7.16 -5.20
CA ILE A 83 -2.92 8.30 -5.17
C ILE A 83 -3.59 9.55 -4.62
N GLU A 84 -4.85 9.79 -4.92
CA GLU A 84 -5.61 10.92 -4.40
C GLU A 84 -5.93 10.74 -2.92
N THR A 85 -6.47 9.58 -2.54
CA THR A 85 -6.80 9.26 -1.15
C THR A 85 -5.59 9.37 -0.23
N ILE A 86 -4.42 8.82 -0.62
CA ILE A 86 -3.23 8.87 0.23
C ILE A 86 -2.76 10.31 0.48
N LYS A 87 -2.82 11.18 -0.53
CA LYS A 87 -2.47 12.61 -0.39
C LYS A 87 -3.44 13.34 0.53
N ILE A 88 -4.75 13.10 0.38
CA ILE A 88 -5.79 13.72 1.22
C ILE A 88 -5.62 13.31 2.68
N LEU A 89 -5.45 12.01 2.94
CA LEU A 89 -5.29 11.49 4.29
C LEU A 89 -4.00 11.99 4.94
N ASP A 90 -2.86 11.97 4.22
CA ASP A 90 -1.60 12.43 4.78
C ASP A 90 -1.60 13.94 5.05
N ASN A 91 -2.20 14.74 4.16
CA ASN A 91 -2.40 16.18 4.41
C ASN A 91 -3.24 16.42 5.66
N SER A 92 -4.35 15.68 5.82
CA SER A 92 -5.21 15.78 7.01
C SER A 92 -4.43 15.46 8.30
N LEU A 93 -3.55 14.45 8.27
CA LEU A 93 -2.70 14.08 9.41
C LEU A 93 -1.64 15.13 9.74
N ASN A 94 -1.16 15.88 8.75
CA ASN A 94 -0.18 16.95 8.97
C ASN A 94 -0.80 18.25 9.51
N ILE A 95 -2.10 18.48 9.28
CA ILE A 95 -2.82 19.65 9.81
C ILE A 95 -3.18 19.48 11.29
N ILE A 96 -3.36 18.25 11.76
CA ILE A 96 -3.77 17.94 13.15
C ILE A 96 -2.57 17.97 14.13
N LYS A 97 -1.35 18.12 13.62
CA LYS A 97 -0.12 18.25 14.44
C LYS A 97 0.19 19.70 14.76
#